data_AF-A0A850EFR0-F1
#
_entry.id   AF-A0A850EFR0-F1
#
_cell.length_a   1.000
_cell.length_b   1.000
_cell.length_c   1.000
_cell.angle_alpha   90.00
_cell.angle_beta   90.00
_cell.angle_gamma   90.00
#
_symmetry.space_group_name_H-M   'P 1'
#
loop_
_entity.id
_entity.type
_entity.pdbx_description
1 polymer ?
#
loop_
_entity_poly.entity_id
_entity_poly.type
_entity_poly.pdbx_seq_one_letter_code
_entity_poly.pdbx_strand_id
1 'polypeptide(L)'
;LAWLHPLLFLYIAGRIVADINNLVPSTILPRTPPWAILILFMIALAYALFLGIRVMGRLAELILPILALIYAVEVILIFSSGVVDTRNLFPLLDQGWGRIWKVVWPLGVIQSYGESLALALIWTSVKPKGKVGRTMVVSTLLAGSFIAFTDALAISVFGEAIFQRATYPMYALIQVISVADFITQLDATGVLYFCFMAFLKTFIYLFATIRSVQKLTYTQSSRIFILPVVIIAFVLGMTMAPNVIEHIAVVEKVVPFSPVYISLMFVIPMILMIVSWIRQKKKNLTSE
;
A
#
# COMPACT_ATOMS: atom_id res chain seq x y z
N LEU A 1 -23.18 8.64 -4.18
CA LEU A 1 -21.78 9.13 -4.18
C LEU A 1 -21.07 8.84 -2.85
N ALA A 2 -21.49 9.43 -1.73
CA ALA A 2 -20.77 9.25 -0.45
C ALA A 2 -20.67 7.79 0.02
N TRP A 3 -21.70 6.96 -0.21
CA TRP A 3 -21.70 5.52 0.07
C TRP A 3 -20.72 4.69 -0.78
N LEU A 4 -20.21 5.22 -1.90
CA LEU A 4 -19.27 4.49 -2.75
C LEU A 4 -17.85 4.48 -2.17
N HIS A 5 -17.48 5.49 -1.37
CA HIS A 5 -16.17 5.54 -0.72
C HIS A 5 -15.93 4.40 0.29
N PRO A 6 -16.82 4.10 1.25
CA PRO A 6 -16.62 2.95 2.14
C PRO A 6 -16.57 1.62 1.40
N LEU A 7 -17.36 1.44 0.33
CA LEU A 7 -17.30 0.24 -0.50
C LEU A 7 -15.97 0.11 -1.23
N LEU A 8 -15.44 1.22 -1.76
CA LEU A 8 -14.12 1.27 -2.40
C LEU A 8 -13.01 0.92 -1.41
N PHE A 9 -13.00 1.53 -0.23
CA PHE A 9 -12.01 1.20 0.81
C PHE A 9 -12.11 -0.26 1.27
N LEU A 10 -13.33 -0.79 1.39
CA LEU A 10 -13.55 -2.20 1.71
C LEU A 10 -13.05 -3.14 0.61
N TYR A 11 -13.27 -2.79 -0.66
CA TYR A 11 -12.74 -3.52 -1.81
C TYR A 11 -11.21 -3.55 -1.78
N ILE A 12 -10.55 -2.41 -1.53
CA ILE A 12 -9.08 -2.32 -1.45
C ILE A 12 -8.55 -3.11 -0.25
N ALA A 13 -9.23 -3.06 0.89
CA ALA A 13 -8.86 -3.90 2.03
C ALA A 13 -8.95 -5.39 1.68
N GLY A 14 -10.03 -5.83 1.01
CA GLY A 14 -10.17 -7.20 0.53
C GLY A 14 -9.06 -7.61 -0.45
N ARG A 15 -8.64 -6.71 -1.35
CA ARG A 15 -7.50 -6.92 -2.25
C ARG A 15 -6.21 -7.22 -1.47
N ILE A 16 -5.90 -6.40 -0.46
CA ILE A 16 -4.69 -6.57 0.35
C ILE A 16 -4.75 -7.88 1.16
N VAL A 17 -5.94 -8.26 1.64
CA VAL A 17 -6.13 -9.57 2.30
C VAL A 17 -5.90 -10.72 1.30
N ALA A 18 -6.32 -10.58 0.04
CA ALA A 18 -6.02 -11.56 -1.01
C ALA A 18 -4.52 -11.61 -1.36
N ASP A 19 -3.79 -10.51 -1.28
CA ASP A 19 -2.34 -10.52 -1.44
C ASP A 19 -1.67 -11.40 -0.36
N ILE A 20 -2.11 -11.29 0.90
CA ILE A 20 -1.63 -12.15 1.99
C ILE A 20 -2.03 -13.61 1.77
N ASN A 21 -3.25 -13.85 1.28
CA ASN A 21 -3.76 -15.17 0.94
C ASN A 21 -2.88 -15.87 -0.11
N ASN A 22 -2.29 -15.12 -1.03
CA ASN A 22 -1.42 -15.65 -2.09
C ASN A 22 0.05 -15.72 -1.65
N LEU A 23 0.56 -14.69 -0.99
CA LEU A 23 1.99 -14.56 -0.69
C LEU A 23 2.44 -15.51 0.42
N VAL A 24 1.73 -15.58 1.55
CA VAL A 24 2.23 -16.35 2.71
C VAL A 24 2.28 -17.86 2.42
N PRO A 25 1.26 -18.48 1.77
CA PRO A 25 1.33 -19.89 1.39
C PRO A 25 2.32 -20.18 0.26
N SER A 26 2.66 -19.20 -0.60
CA SER A 26 3.65 -19.41 -1.66
C SER A 26 5.10 -19.25 -1.21
N THR A 27 5.33 -18.75 0.01
CA THR A 27 6.66 -18.42 0.52
C THR A 27 7.01 -19.19 1.80
N ILE A 28 6.48 -18.79 2.96
CA ILE A 28 6.95 -19.28 4.28
C ILE A 28 6.10 -20.43 4.82
N LEU A 29 4.80 -20.47 4.54
CA LEU A 29 3.88 -21.46 5.12
C LEU A 29 3.13 -22.29 4.06
N PRO A 30 3.83 -23.01 3.15
CA PRO A 30 3.20 -23.73 2.05
C PRO A 30 2.34 -24.91 2.47
N ARG A 31 2.56 -25.45 3.67
CA ARG A 31 1.77 -26.58 4.21
C ARG A 31 0.57 -26.12 5.03
N THR A 32 0.44 -24.83 5.31
CA THR A 32 -0.64 -24.29 6.14
C THR A 32 -1.80 -23.87 5.24
N PRO A 33 -3.04 -24.26 5.56
CA PRO A 33 -4.18 -23.85 4.75
C PRO A 33 -4.34 -22.31 4.79
N PRO A 34 -4.55 -21.64 3.64
CA PRO A 34 -4.55 -20.17 3.58
C PRO A 34 -5.58 -19.51 4.50
N TRP A 35 -6.76 -20.13 4.65
CA TRP A 35 -7.82 -19.63 5.53
C TRP A 35 -7.37 -19.51 6.99
N ALA A 36 -6.50 -20.39 7.49
CA ALA A 36 -6.05 -20.37 8.88
C ALA A 36 -5.14 -19.16 9.15
N ILE A 37 -4.24 -18.86 8.20
CA ILE A 37 -3.36 -17.69 8.23
C ILE A 37 -4.21 -16.42 8.21
N LEU A 38 -5.19 -16.36 7.30
CA LEU A 38 -6.06 -15.20 7.18
C LEU A 38 -6.94 -14.99 8.41
N ILE A 39 -7.49 -16.03 9.03
CA ILE A 39 -8.26 -15.87 10.27
C ILE A 39 -7.41 -15.20 11.36
N LEU A 40 -6.17 -15.66 11.55
CA LEU A 40 -5.26 -15.06 12.54
C LEU A 40 -4.98 -13.59 12.21
N PHE A 41 -4.69 -13.30 10.94
CA PHE A 41 -4.46 -11.94 10.44
C PHE A 41 -5.67 -11.03 10.69
N MET A 42 -6.89 -11.51 10.41
CA MET A 42 -8.13 -10.75 10.58
C MET A 42 -8.51 -10.56 12.06
N ILE A 43 -8.22 -11.53 12.94
CA ILE A 43 -8.39 -11.37 14.40
C ILE A 43 -7.46 -10.26 14.92
N ALA A 44 -6.19 -10.27 14.51
CA ALA A 44 -5.24 -9.23 14.88
C ALA A 44 -5.69 -7.84 14.38
N LEU A 45 -6.21 -7.76 13.14
CA LEU A 45 -6.78 -6.52 12.59
C LEU A 45 -8.01 -6.05 13.35
N ALA A 46 -8.94 -6.95 13.70
CA ALA A 46 -10.11 -6.61 14.49
C ALA A 46 -9.70 -6.01 15.84
N TYR A 47 -8.75 -6.64 16.52
CA TYR A 47 -8.20 -6.15 17.79
C TYR A 47 -7.54 -4.78 17.63
N ALA A 48 -6.70 -4.59 16.60
CA ALA A 48 -6.11 -3.29 16.30
C ALA A 48 -7.17 -2.21 16.05
N LEU A 49 -8.24 -2.53 15.30
CA LEU A 49 -9.37 -1.62 15.04
C LEU A 49 -10.12 -1.24 16.33
N PHE A 50 -10.25 -2.16 17.28
CA PHE A 50 -10.80 -1.86 18.61
C PHE A 50 -9.94 -0.88 19.41
N LEU A 51 -8.61 -1.01 19.34
CA LEU A 51 -7.65 -0.10 19.99
C LEU A 51 -7.59 1.28 19.30
N GLY A 52 -7.81 1.31 17.99
CA GLY A 52 -7.95 2.51 17.18
C GLY A 52 -6.63 3.13 16.71
N ILE A 53 -6.77 4.20 15.91
CA ILE A 53 -5.67 4.80 15.12
C ILE A 53 -4.48 5.30 15.95
N ARG A 54 -4.69 5.70 17.21
CA ARG A 54 -3.60 6.19 18.08
C ARG A 54 -2.61 5.08 18.43
N VAL A 55 -3.11 3.87 18.70
CA VAL A 55 -2.25 2.72 19.00
C VAL A 55 -1.52 2.30 17.72
N MET A 56 -2.23 2.26 16.58
CA MET A 56 -1.59 1.93 15.30
C MET A 56 -0.51 2.93 14.89
N GLY A 57 -0.72 4.22 15.15
CA GLY A 57 0.30 5.25 14.90
C GLY A 57 1.57 5.04 15.72
N ARG A 58 1.44 4.71 17.01
CA ARG A 58 2.60 4.37 17.88
C ARG A 58 3.30 3.09 17.44
N LEU A 59 2.52 2.09 17.01
CA LEU A 59 3.07 0.84 16.50
C LEU A 59 3.87 1.07 15.21
N ALA A 60 3.36 1.91 14.31
CA ALA A 60 4.08 2.32 13.09
C ALA A 60 5.36 3.12 13.43
N GLU A 61 5.29 4.05 14.37
CA GLU A 61 6.45 4.83 14.83
C GLU A 61 7.56 3.93 15.42
N LEU A 62 7.19 2.84 16.10
CA LEU A 62 8.15 1.88 16.65
C LEU A 62 8.74 0.95 15.58
N ILE A 63 7.90 0.42 14.69
CA ILE A 63 8.31 -0.63 13.74
C ILE A 63 9.00 -0.05 12.51
N LEU A 64 8.62 1.14 12.03
CA LEU A 64 9.23 1.72 10.83
C LEU A 64 10.75 1.91 10.95
N PRO A 65 11.33 2.44 12.05
CA PRO A 65 12.78 2.52 12.22
C PRO A 65 13.47 1.15 12.22
N ILE A 66 12.82 0.13 12.81
CA ILE A 66 13.35 -1.24 12.82
C ILE A 66 13.39 -1.80 11.40
N LEU A 67 12.31 -1.65 10.63
CA LEU A 67 12.27 -2.10 9.23
C LEU A 67 13.25 -1.33 8.36
N ALA A 68 13.42 -0.02 8.58
CA ALA A 68 14.41 0.78 7.88
C ALA A 68 15.85 0.32 8.17
N LEU A 69 16.13 -0.09 9.42
CA LEU A 69 17.42 -0.65 9.80
C LEU A 69 17.68 -2.00 9.12
N ILE A 70 16.70 -2.91 9.15
CA ILE A 70 16.82 -4.20 8.46
C ILE A 70 17.06 -3.97 6.97
N TYR A 71 16.31 -3.07 6.35
CA TYR A 71 16.46 -2.74 4.93
C TYR A 71 17.84 -2.15 4.63
N ALA A 72 18.35 -1.26 5.48
CA ALA A 72 19.70 -0.71 5.32
C ALA A 72 20.78 -1.81 5.37
N VAL A 73 20.64 -2.79 6.27
CA VAL A 73 21.52 -3.96 6.33
C VAL A 73 21.41 -4.80 5.07
N GLU A 74 20.19 -5.08 4.59
CA GLU A 74 19.97 -5.84 3.35
C GLU A 74 20.63 -5.16 2.15
N VAL A 75 20.47 -3.84 2.00
CA VAL A 75 21.13 -3.07 0.94
C VAL A 75 22.65 -3.23 1.02
N ILE A 76 23.25 -3.10 2.20
CA ILE A 76 24.70 -3.28 2.39
C ILE A 76 25.13 -4.70 1.99
N LEU A 77 24.36 -5.72 2.36
CA LEU A 77 24.65 -7.11 2.01
C LEU A 77 24.55 -7.36 0.49
N ILE A 78 23.56 -6.76 -0.19
CA ILE A 78 23.40 -6.86 -1.65
C ILE A 78 24.61 -6.24 -2.36
N PHE A 79 25.08 -5.07 -1.92
CA PHE A 79 26.29 -4.49 -2.50
C PHE A 79 27.54 -5.33 -2.19
N SER A 80 27.59 -5.95 -1.01
CA SER A 80 28.73 -6.78 -0.59
C SER A 80 28.79 -8.15 -1.26
N SER A 81 27.66 -8.68 -1.76
CA SER A 81 27.60 -9.97 -2.45
C SER A 81 28.14 -9.92 -3.88
N GLY A 82 28.40 -8.73 -4.44
CA GLY A 82 28.96 -8.57 -5.78
C GLY A 82 27.99 -8.87 -6.93
N VAL A 83 26.70 -9.05 -6.64
CA VAL A 83 25.65 -9.36 -7.65
C VAL A 83 25.11 -8.12 -8.38
N VAL A 84 25.50 -6.92 -7.93
CA VAL A 84 25.03 -5.64 -8.48
C VAL A 84 25.82 -5.29 -9.74
N ASP A 85 25.14 -5.20 -10.88
CA ASP A 85 25.69 -4.66 -12.12
C ASP A 85 24.93 -3.40 -12.55
N THR A 86 25.54 -2.23 -12.32
CA THR A 86 24.92 -0.94 -12.67
C THR A 86 24.75 -0.73 -14.16
N ARG A 87 25.41 -1.53 -15.02
CA ARG A 87 25.21 -1.45 -16.48
C ARG A 87 23.80 -1.86 -16.88
N ASN A 88 23.14 -2.70 -16.07
CA ASN A 88 21.74 -3.09 -16.28
C ASN A 88 20.74 -1.93 -16.16
N LEU A 89 21.15 -0.78 -15.59
CA LEU A 89 20.34 0.43 -15.54
C LEU A 89 20.35 1.21 -16.87
N PHE A 90 21.28 0.89 -17.77
CA PHE A 90 21.46 1.60 -19.02
C PHE A 90 21.00 0.75 -20.21
N PRO A 91 20.54 1.37 -21.30
CA PRO A 91 20.32 2.81 -21.48
C PRO A 91 19.09 3.34 -20.72
N LEU A 92 19.24 4.50 -20.07
CA LEU A 92 18.11 5.22 -19.47
C LEU A 92 17.32 5.93 -20.57
N LEU A 93 15.98 5.92 -20.48
CA LEU A 93 15.07 6.62 -21.40
C LEU A 93 15.19 6.19 -22.88
N ASP A 94 15.62 4.97 -23.16
CA ASP A 94 15.80 4.42 -24.51
C ASP A 94 14.56 4.54 -25.41
N GLN A 95 13.37 4.29 -24.84
CA GLN A 95 12.07 4.35 -25.50
C GLN A 95 11.35 5.69 -25.27
N GLY A 96 12.06 6.68 -24.73
CA GLY A 96 11.58 8.03 -24.47
C GLY A 96 10.50 8.14 -23.39
N TRP A 97 9.98 9.36 -23.23
CA TRP A 97 8.99 9.71 -22.20
C TRP A 97 7.64 8.99 -22.34
N GLY A 98 7.31 8.49 -23.53
CA GLY A 98 6.06 7.78 -23.77
C GLY A 98 5.92 6.51 -22.93
N ARG A 99 7.02 5.76 -22.72
CA ARG A 99 7.02 4.57 -21.86
C ARG A 99 6.80 4.93 -20.40
N ILE A 100 7.47 5.97 -19.92
CA ILE A 100 7.30 6.49 -18.55
C ILE A 100 5.84 6.88 -18.31
N TRP A 101 5.23 7.62 -19.24
CA TRP A 101 3.88 8.10 -19.05
C TRP A 101 2.85 6.97 -18.97
N LYS A 102 3.05 5.88 -19.70
CA LYS A 102 2.21 4.67 -19.61
C LYS A 102 2.28 3.97 -18.25
N VAL A 103 3.42 4.06 -17.57
CA VAL A 103 3.60 3.48 -16.22
C VAL A 103 3.06 4.43 -15.15
N VAL A 104 3.36 5.74 -15.29
CA VAL A 104 2.88 6.77 -14.37
C VAL A 104 1.36 6.86 -14.39
N TRP A 105 0.74 6.91 -15.56
CA TRP A 105 -0.70 7.07 -15.71
C TRP A 105 -1.35 5.94 -16.52
N PRO A 106 -2.50 5.39 -16.06
CA PRO A 106 -3.21 5.73 -14.83
C PRO A 106 -2.73 4.96 -13.58
N LEU A 107 -2.13 3.79 -13.77
CA LEU A 107 -1.82 2.85 -12.68
C LEU A 107 -0.90 3.45 -11.61
N GLY A 108 0.24 4.02 -11.99
CA GLY A 108 1.23 4.55 -11.03
C GLY A 108 0.65 5.61 -10.09
N VAL A 109 -0.08 6.60 -10.61
CA VAL A 109 -0.72 7.65 -9.82
C VAL A 109 -1.82 7.08 -8.93
N ILE A 110 -2.69 6.26 -9.49
CA ILE A 110 -3.88 5.77 -8.80
C ILE A 110 -3.49 4.79 -7.68
N GLN A 111 -2.67 3.80 -7.99
CA GLN A 111 -2.27 2.74 -7.07
C GLN A 111 -1.32 3.26 -5.98
N SER A 112 -0.37 4.13 -6.32
CA SER A 112 0.64 4.60 -5.35
C SER A 112 0.14 5.77 -4.51
N TYR A 113 -0.66 6.67 -5.09
CA TYR A 113 -1.01 7.93 -4.45
C TYR A 113 -2.52 8.15 -4.31
N GLY A 114 -3.36 7.69 -5.23
CA GLY A 114 -4.82 7.76 -5.11
C GLY A 114 -5.34 7.02 -3.86
N GLU A 115 -4.71 5.89 -3.57
CA GLU A 115 -4.91 5.10 -2.37
C GLU A 115 -4.70 5.87 -1.05
N SER A 116 -3.86 6.92 -1.05
CA SER A 116 -3.59 7.75 0.14
C SER A 116 -4.79 8.60 0.56
N LEU A 117 -5.84 8.73 -0.28
CA LEU A 117 -7.07 9.46 0.04
C LEU A 117 -7.74 8.92 1.31
N ALA A 118 -7.58 7.63 1.64
CA ALA A 118 -8.07 7.05 2.89
C ALA A 118 -7.50 7.78 4.13
N LEU A 119 -6.27 8.31 4.04
CA LEU A 119 -5.65 9.10 5.10
C LEU A 119 -6.36 10.44 5.35
N ALA A 120 -7.14 10.96 4.40
CA ALA A 120 -7.92 12.18 4.59
C ALA A 120 -8.91 12.06 5.75
N LEU A 121 -9.46 10.87 5.98
CA LEU A 121 -10.34 10.60 7.13
C LEU A 121 -9.56 10.63 8.45
N ILE A 122 -8.28 10.30 8.44
CA ILE A 122 -7.39 10.35 9.61
C ILE A 122 -6.95 11.80 9.86
N TRP A 123 -6.56 12.55 8.83
CA TRP A 123 -6.05 13.93 8.94
C TRP A 123 -6.99 14.87 9.69
N THR A 124 -8.30 14.71 9.51
CA THR A 124 -9.31 15.52 10.23
C THR A 124 -9.21 15.39 11.76
N SER A 125 -8.63 14.29 12.25
CA SER A 125 -8.46 13.97 13.67
C SER A 125 -7.07 14.31 14.21
N VAL A 126 -6.12 14.74 13.37
CA VAL A 126 -4.74 15.03 13.77
C VAL A 126 -4.60 16.46 14.34
N LYS A 127 -3.81 16.60 15.40
CA LYS A 127 -3.43 17.89 16.01
C LYS A 127 -1.90 17.99 16.13
N PRO A 128 -1.26 19.13 15.76
CA PRO A 128 -1.83 20.34 15.14
C PRO A 128 -2.06 20.18 13.64
N LYS A 129 -3.19 20.72 13.14
CA LYS A 129 -3.60 20.58 11.72
C LYS A 129 -2.62 21.19 10.72
N GLY A 130 -1.90 22.24 11.11
CA GLY A 130 -0.98 22.98 10.22
C GLY A 130 0.23 22.16 9.71
N LYS A 131 0.57 21.04 10.36
CA LYS A 131 1.69 20.19 9.92
C LYS A 131 1.30 19.13 8.89
N VAL A 132 0.00 18.83 8.74
CA VAL A 132 -0.49 17.70 7.92
C VAL A 132 -0.03 17.81 6.47
N GLY A 133 -0.15 19.00 5.85
CA GLY A 133 0.23 19.19 4.45
C GLY A 133 1.72 18.94 4.19
N ARG A 134 2.60 19.49 5.05
CA ARG A 134 4.05 19.27 4.96
C ARG A 134 4.42 17.81 5.18
N THR A 135 3.83 17.16 6.19
CA THR A 135 4.07 15.74 6.47
C THR A 135 3.66 14.87 5.29
N MET A 136 2.49 15.13 4.70
CA MET A 136 2.02 14.40 3.52
C MET A 136 3.03 14.47 2.37
N VAL A 137 3.45 15.68 1.98
CA VAL A 137 4.42 15.85 0.88
C VAL A 137 5.73 15.13 1.16
N VAL A 138 6.30 15.30 2.37
CA VAL A 138 7.56 14.66 2.75
C VAL A 138 7.42 13.13 2.75
N SER A 139 6.36 12.58 3.34
CA SER A 139 6.12 11.14 3.36
C SER A 139 5.92 10.56 1.96
N THR A 140 5.21 11.27 1.08
CA THR A 140 5.00 10.89 -0.32
C THR A 140 6.33 10.84 -1.07
N LEU A 141 7.19 11.86 -0.94
CA LEU A 141 8.50 11.90 -1.60
C LEU A 141 9.44 10.81 -1.08
N LEU A 142 9.47 10.58 0.23
CA LEU A 142 10.30 9.53 0.82
C LEU A 142 9.84 8.13 0.37
N ALA A 143 8.53 7.85 0.38
CA ALA A 143 7.99 6.58 -0.08
C ALA A 143 8.28 6.34 -1.57
N GLY A 144 8.06 7.36 -2.43
CA GLY A 144 8.36 7.27 -3.85
C GLY A 144 9.85 7.06 -4.13
N SER A 145 10.73 7.75 -3.40
CA SER A 145 12.19 7.59 -3.52
C SER A 145 12.64 6.20 -3.08
N PHE A 146 12.06 5.68 -1.99
CA PHE A 146 12.33 4.34 -1.49
C PHE A 146 11.95 3.25 -2.51
N ILE A 147 10.75 3.36 -3.11
CA ILE A 147 10.29 2.42 -4.14
C ILE A 147 11.20 2.50 -5.37
N ALA A 148 11.45 3.71 -5.89
CA ALA A 148 12.30 3.91 -7.06
C ALA A 148 13.74 3.39 -6.84
N PHE A 149 14.30 3.60 -5.65
CA PHE A 149 15.62 3.07 -5.30
C PHE A 149 15.62 1.55 -5.23
N THR A 150 14.61 0.93 -4.63
CA THR A 150 14.49 -0.53 -4.54
C THR A 150 14.33 -1.16 -5.93
N ASP A 151 13.52 -0.56 -6.80
CA ASP A 151 13.33 -1.03 -8.17
C ASP A 151 14.61 -0.88 -9.00
N ALA A 152 15.33 0.24 -8.86
CA ALA A 152 16.64 0.42 -9.50
C ALA A 152 17.65 -0.63 -9.01
N LEU A 153 17.68 -0.91 -7.70
CA LEU A 153 18.54 -1.95 -7.14
C LEU A 153 18.16 -3.33 -7.70
N ALA A 154 16.87 -3.66 -7.75
CA ALA A 154 16.39 -4.92 -8.34
C ALA A 154 16.75 -5.04 -9.82
N ILE A 155 16.58 -3.98 -10.63
CA ILE A 155 16.99 -3.96 -12.04
C ILE A 155 18.50 -4.12 -12.17
N SER A 156 19.30 -3.51 -11.29
CA SER A 156 20.76 -3.64 -11.33
C SER A 156 21.23 -5.08 -11.08
N VAL A 157 20.49 -5.85 -10.28
CA VAL A 157 20.81 -7.25 -9.96
C VAL A 157 20.26 -8.20 -11.03
N PHE A 158 19.02 -8.01 -11.46
CA PHE A 158 18.30 -8.96 -12.32
C PHE A 158 18.37 -8.64 -13.81
N GLY A 159 18.59 -7.38 -14.18
CA GLY A 159 18.28 -6.87 -15.50
C GLY A 159 16.78 -6.72 -15.75
N GLU A 160 16.43 -5.98 -16.81
CA GLU A 160 15.04 -5.61 -17.14
C GLU A 160 14.13 -6.83 -17.37
N ALA A 161 14.60 -7.84 -18.11
CA ALA A 161 13.78 -8.97 -18.53
C ALA A 161 13.33 -9.86 -17.36
N ILE A 162 14.20 -10.05 -16.37
CA ILE A 162 13.88 -10.83 -15.16
C ILE A 162 13.05 -9.98 -14.21
N PHE A 163 13.40 -8.69 -14.03
CA PHE A 163 12.62 -7.77 -13.20
C PHE A 163 11.14 -7.71 -13.61
N GLN A 164 10.85 -7.59 -14.91
CA GLN A 164 9.47 -7.55 -15.42
C GLN A 164 8.65 -8.83 -15.17
N ARG A 165 9.31 -9.97 -14.94
CA ARG A 165 8.66 -11.26 -14.68
C ARG A 165 8.56 -11.57 -13.19
N ALA A 166 9.24 -10.81 -12.34
CA ALA A 166 9.24 -11.02 -10.91
C ALA A 166 7.93 -10.49 -10.31
N THR A 167 7.10 -11.40 -9.77
CA THR A 167 5.85 -11.04 -9.08
C THR A 167 6.09 -10.17 -7.85
N TYR A 168 7.16 -10.46 -7.11
CA TYR A 168 7.56 -9.74 -5.90
C TYR A 168 9.05 -9.37 -5.97
N PRO A 169 9.43 -8.31 -6.70
CA PRO A 169 10.84 -7.98 -6.96
C PRO A 169 11.66 -7.75 -5.69
N MET A 170 11.10 -7.06 -4.69
CA MET A 170 11.77 -6.85 -3.40
C MET A 170 12.05 -8.17 -2.68
N TYR A 171 11.09 -9.10 -2.68
CA TYR A 171 11.29 -10.42 -2.08
C TYR A 171 12.39 -11.19 -2.84
N ALA A 172 12.31 -11.24 -4.18
CA ALA A 172 13.31 -11.89 -5.01
C ALA A 172 14.71 -11.30 -4.77
N LEU A 173 14.83 -9.99 -4.60
CA LEU A 173 16.10 -9.31 -4.35
C LEU A 173 16.76 -9.78 -3.04
N ILE A 174 15.95 -9.96 -1.99
CA ILE A 174 16.40 -10.47 -0.70
C ILE A 174 16.86 -11.92 -0.81
N GLN A 175 16.23 -12.73 -1.67
CA GLN A 175 16.61 -14.13 -1.88
C GLN A 175 17.97 -14.30 -2.57
N VAL A 176 18.44 -13.30 -3.33
CA VAL A 176 19.75 -13.35 -3.99
C VAL A 176 20.90 -13.14 -3.00
N ILE A 177 20.61 -12.62 -1.79
CA ILE A 177 21.64 -12.36 -0.78
C ILE A 177 22.23 -13.71 -0.32
N SER A 178 23.46 -13.98 -0.76
CA SER A 178 24.33 -15.03 -0.26
C SER A 178 25.69 -14.42 0.04
N VAL A 179 26.09 -14.43 1.31
CA VAL A 179 27.39 -13.90 1.75
C VAL A 179 28.15 -14.99 2.48
N ALA A 180 29.27 -15.42 1.87
CA ALA A 180 30.27 -16.32 2.44
C ALA A 180 29.69 -17.64 3.03
N ASP A 181 28.64 -18.19 2.43
CA ASP A 181 27.93 -19.41 2.84
C ASP A 181 27.37 -19.40 4.29
N PHE A 182 27.47 -18.28 5.01
CA PHE A 182 27.05 -18.14 6.42
C PHE A 182 25.67 -17.49 6.55
N ILE A 183 25.35 -16.51 5.69
CA ILE A 183 24.01 -15.93 5.57
C ILE A 183 23.44 -16.39 4.23
N THR A 184 22.58 -17.39 4.28
CA THR A 184 21.83 -17.89 3.12
C THR A 184 20.40 -17.37 3.19
N GLN A 185 19.99 -16.64 2.14
CA GLN A 185 18.60 -16.42 1.76
C GLN A 185 17.68 -15.93 2.90
N LEU A 186 17.57 -14.61 3.08
CA LEU A 186 16.75 -13.98 4.13
C LEU A 186 15.22 -14.02 3.80
N ASP A 187 14.68 -15.19 3.51
CA ASP A 187 13.27 -15.39 3.11
C ASP A 187 12.28 -14.77 4.12
N ALA A 188 12.62 -14.82 5.41
CA ALA A 188 11.77 -14.34 6.49
C ALA A 188 11.59 -12.81 6.51
N THR A 189 12.60 -12.02 6.11
CA THR A 189 12.53 -10.56 6.21
C THR A 189 11.64 -9.96 5.11
N GLY A 190 11.73 -10.50 3.89
CA GLY A 190 10.87 -10.12 2.76
C GLY A 190 9.37 -10.24 3.10
N VAL A 191 8.97 -11.38 3.66
CA VAL A 191 7.57 -11.59 4.08
C VAL A 191 7.21 -10.76 5.30
N LEU A 192 8.16 -10.50 6.22
CA LEU A 192 7.94 -9.61 7.35
C LEU A 192 7.55 -8.20 6.89
N TYR A 193 8.27 -7.62 5.92
CA TYR A 193 7.90 -6.32 5.35
C TYR A 193 6.51 -6.36 4.75
N PHE A 194 6.23 -7.37 3.93
CA PHE A 194 4.97 -7.50 3.22
C PHE A 194 3.79 -7.61 4.18
N CYS A 195 3.87 -8.54 5.15
CA CYS A 195 2.85 -8.75 6.16
C CYS A 195 2.61 -7.51 7.01
N PHE A 196 3.67 -6.81 7.44
CA PHE A 196 3.52 -5.61 8.25
C PHE A 196 2.89 -4.45 7.46
N MET A 197 3.36 -4.20 6.23
CA MET A 197 2.82 -3.15 5.37
C MET A 197 1.38 -3.45 4.97
N ALA A 198 1.08 -4.70 4.62
CA ALA A 198 -0.29 -5.16 4.35
C ALA A 198 -1.19 -4.99 5.58
N PHE A 199 -0.71 -5.32 6.78
CA PHE A 199 -1.45 -5.12 8.03
C PHE A 199 -1.79 -3.65 8.26
N LEU A 200 -0.79 -2.75 8.16
CA LEU A 200 -0.99 -1.31 8.28
C LEU A 200 -1.97 -0.75 7.24
N LYS A 201 -1.78 -1.09 5.96
CA LYS A 201 -2.66 -0.62 4.88
C LYS A 201 -4.09 -1.14 5.08
N THR A 202 -4.25 -2.42 5.38
CA THR A 202 -5.57 -3.03 5.62
C THR A 202 -6.26 -2.36 6.80
N PHE A 203 -5.53 -2.14 7.91
CA PHE A 203 -6.05 -1.40 9.05
C PHE A 203 -6.57 -0.01 8.66
N ILE A 204 -5.79 0.76 7.89
CA ILE A 204 -6.16 2.11 7.45
C ILE A 204 -7.44 2.07 6.61
N TYR A 205 -7.56 1.14 5.67
CA TYR A 205 -8.76 1.01 4.83
C TYR A 205 -9.99 0.56 5.61
N LEU A 206 -9.87 -0.46 6.47
CA LEU A 206 -10.99 -0.90 7.30
C LEU A 206 -11.42 0.20 8.28
N PHE A 207 -10.46 0.94 8.86
CA PHE A 207 -10.75 2.11 9.69
C PHE A 207 -11.47 3.20 8.90
N ALA A 208 -11.01 3.49 7.69
CA ALA A 208 -11.64 4.46 6.78
C ALA A 208 -13.07 4.04 6.40
N THR A 209 -13.30 2.75 6.10
CA THR A 209 -14.62 2.17 5.85
C THR A 209 -15.54 2.37 7.05
N ILE A 210 -15.11 1.93 8.24
CA ILE A 210 -15.89 2.01 9.48
C ILE A 210 -16.24 3.46 9.82
N ARG A 211 -15.28 4.39 9.70
CA ARG A 211 -15.51 5.82 9.96
C ARG A 211 -16.44 6.46 8.92
N SER A 212 -16.35 6.05 7.67
CA SER A 212 -17.24 6.52 6.62
C SER A 212 -18.66 6.06 6.86
N VAL A 213 -18.86 4.76 7.14
CA VAL A 213 -20.17 4.19 7.49
C VAL A 213 -20.74 4.88 8.73
N GLN A 214 -19.95 5.04 9.79
CA GLN A 214 -20.38 5.73 11.01
C GLN A 214 -20.92 7.14 10.73
N LYS A 215 -20.22 7.92 9.88
CA LYS A 215 -20.65 9.28 9.51
C LYS A 215 -21.93 9.27 8.67
N LEU A 216 -22.11 8.28 7.81
CA LEU A 216 -23.27 8.16 6.93
C LEU A 216 -24.52 7.65 7.65
N THR A 217 -24.35 6.82 8.68
CA THR A 217 -25.44 6.28 9.51
C THR A 217 -25.72 7.10 10.77
N TYR A 218 -24.96 8.18 11.00
CA TYR A 218 -25.04 9.03 12.21
C TYR A 218 -24.95 8.24 13.52
N THR A 219 -24.24 7.10 13.51
CA THR A 219 -24.14 6.21 14.67
C THR A 219 -23.09 6.71 15.66
N GLN A 220 -23.42 6.70 16.95
CA GLN A 220 -22.52 7.20 18.00
C GLN A 220 -21.25 6.35 18.14
N SER A 221 -21.37 5.03 18.04
CA SER A 221 -20.25 4.09 18.20
C SER A 221 -19.83 3.48 16.87
N SER A 222 -18.55 3.62 16.52
CA SER A 222 -17.95 2.94 15.38
C SER A 222 -17.68 1.45 15.63
N ARG A 223 -17.69 1.00 16.90
CA ARG A 223 -17.26 -0.36 17.28
C ARG A 223 -18.20 -1.44 16.76
N ILE A 224 -19.48 -1.12 16.60
CA ILE A 224 -20.51 -2.05 16.11
C ILE A 224 -20.18 -2.52 14.68
N PHE A 225 -19.51 -1.68 13.89
CA PHE A 225 -19.16 -1.99 12.51
C PHE A 225 -17.85 -2.76 12.35
N ILE A 226 -17.04 -2.93 13.41
CA ILE A 226 -15.73 -3.60 13.31
C ILE A 226 -15.89 -5.03 12.83
N LEU A 227 -16.69 -5.85 13.53
CA LEU A 227 -16.84 -7.27 13.21
C LEU A 227 -17.44 -7.50 11.82
N PRO A 228 -18.55 -6.84 11.41
CA PRO A 228 -19.10 -7.01 10.07
C PRO A 228 -18.10 -6.64 8.96
N VAL A 229 -17.40 -5.50 9.11
CA VAL A 229 -16.45 -5.02 8.10
C VAL A 229 -15.25 -5.96 7.96
N VAL A 230 -14.73 -6.47 9.09
CA VAL A 230 -13.65 -7.46 9.11
C VAL A 230 -14.09 -8.77 8.43
N ILE A 231 -15.28 -9.28 8.73
CA ILE A 231 -15.79 -10.52 8.12
C ILE A 231 -15.96 -10.34 6.60
N ILE A 232 -16.51 -9.21 6.15
CA ILE A 232 -16.65 -8.95 4.71
C ILE A 232 -15.28 -8.88 4.03
N ALA A 233 -14.31 -8.20 4.63
CA ALA A 233 -12.96 -8.11 4.09
C ALA A 233 -12.26 -9.49 4.01
N PHE A 234 -12.48 -10.36 5.01
CA PHE A 234 -12.02 -11.74 4.98
C PHE A 234 -12.62 -12.52 3.80
N VAL A 235 -13.94 -12.47 3.64
CA VAL A 235 -14.63 -13.16 2.53
C VAL A 235 -14.15 -12.64 1.19
N LEU A 236 -14.05 -11.31 1.03
CA LEU A 236 -13.50 -10.71 -0.18
C LEU A 236 -12.08 -11.20 -0.47
N GLY A 237 -11.20 -11.20 0.53
CA GLY A 237 -9.82 -11.66 0.34
C GLY A 237 -9.70 -13.15 -0.05
N MET A 238 -10.63 -13.98 0.42
CA MET A 238 -10.70 -15.40 0.06
C MET A 238 -11.27 -15.63 -1.34
N THR A 239 -12.19 -14.79 -1.82
CA THR A 239 -12.95 -15.03 -3.06
C THR A 239 -12.58 -14.09 -4.21
N MET A 240 -11.63 -13.16 -4.00
CA MET A 240 -11.36 -12.06 -4.93
C MET A 240 -10.91 -12.51 -6.32
N ALA A 241 -10.06 -13.53 -6.37
CA ALA A 241 -9.47 -14.09 -7.58
C ALA A 241 -9.09 -15.54 -7.31
N PRO A 242 -9.21 -16.44 -8.31
CA PRO A 242 -8.90 -17.85 -8.15
C PRO A 242 -7.39 -18.11 -8.05
N ASN A 243 -6.55 -17.20 -8.54
CA ASN A 243 -5.09 -17.30 -8.48
C ASN A 243 -4.44 -15.90 -8.51
N VAL A 244 -3.15 -15.85 -8.14
CA VAL A 244 -2.36 -14.61 -8.07
C VAL A 244 -2.23 -13.90 -9.43
N ILE A 245 -2.21 -14.63 -10.54
CA ILE A 245 -2.05 -14.04 -11.88
C ILE A 245 -3.29 -13.24 -12.26
N GLU A 246 -4.48 -13.82 -12.07
CA GLU A 246 -5.74 -13.12 -12.27
C GLU A 246 -5.90 -11.96 -11.28
N HIS A 247 -5.44 -12.14 -10.04
CA HIS A 247 -5.42 -11.09 -9.04
C HIS A 247 -4.63 -9.88 -9.54
N ILE A 248 -3.41 -10.07 -10.05
CA ILE A 248 -2.56 -9.00 -10.58
C ILE A 248 -3.17 -8.40 -11.86
N ALA A 249 -3.65 -9.23 -12.78
CA ALA A 249 -4.22 -8.78 -14.04
C ALA A 249 -5.40 -7.80 -13.84
N VAL A 250 -6.23 -8.01 -12.82
CA VAL A 250 -7.32 -7.07 -12.48
C VAL A 250 -6.78 -5.69 -12.08
N VAL A 251 -5.70 -5.63 -11.28
CA VAL A 251 -5.09 -4.35 -10.89
C VAL A 251 -4.37 -3.67 -12.04
N GLU A 252 -3.75 -4.42 -12.95
CA GLU A 252 -3.06 -3.82 -14.09
C GLU A 252 -4.02 -3.36 -15.19
N LYS A 253 -5.07 -4.13 -15.46
CA LYS A 253 -5.89 -3.97 -16.67
C LYS A 253 -7.30 -3.44 -16.43
N VAL A 254 -7.85 -3.62 -15.24
CA VAL A 254 -9.27 -3.29 -14.96
C VAL A 254 -9.39 -2.09 -14.04
N VAL A 255 -8.74 -2.14 -12.88
CA VAL A 255 -8.81 -1.08 -11.85
C VAL A 255 -8.42 0.31 -12.39
N PRO A 256 -7.30 0.49 -13.13
CA PRO A 256 -6.81 1.80 -13.52
C PRO A 256 -7.67 2.46 -14.60
N PHE A 257 -8.44 1.66 -15.35
CA PHE A 257 -9.31 2.10 -16.44
C PHE A 257 -10.78 2.10 -16.04
N SER A 258 -11.11 1.66 -14.83
CA SER A 258 -12.48 1.69 -14.32
C SER A 258 -12.92 3.14 -14.10
N PRO A 259 -13.98 3.61 -14.79
CA PRO A 259 -14.47 4.98 -14.64
C PRO A 259 -14.86 5.30 -13.19
N VAL A 260 -15.38 4.30 -12.47
CA VAL A 260 -15.77 4.42 -11.06
C VAL A 260 -14.55 4.67 -10.17
N TYR A 261 -13.47 3.90 -10.38
CA TYR A 261 -12.27 4.01 -9.56
C TYR A 261 -11.56 5.35 -9.78
N ILE A 262 -11.36 5.73 -11.05
CA ILE A 262 -10.78 7.04 -11.44
C ILE A 262 -11.63 8.17 -10.87
N SER A 263 -12.97 8.07 -10.98
CA SER A 263 -13.86 9.13 -10.50
C SER A 263 -13.77 9.33 -8.99
N LEU A 264 -13.77 8.24 -8.23
CA LEU A 264 -13.74 8.29 -6.76
C LEU A 264 -12.38 8.68 -6.19
N MET A 265 -11.29 8.24 -6.81
CA MET A 265 -9.93 8.50 -6.29
C MET A 265 -9.30 9.79 -6.81
N PHE A 266 -9.69 10.24 -8.01
CA PHE A 266 -9.03 11.38 -8.65
C PHE A 266 -10.01 12.52 -8.95
N VAL A 267 -11.06 12.26 -9.72
CA VAL A 267 -11.96 13.31 -10.21
C VAL A 267 -12.69 14.01 -9.05
N ILE A 268 -13.31 13.26 -8.15
CA ILE A 268 -14.07 13.82 -7.02
C ILE A 268 -13.17 14.61 -6.07
N PRO A 269 -12.02 14.08 -5.60
CA PRO A 269 -11.08 14.86 -4.79
C PRO A 269 -10.59 16.13 -5.48
N MET A 270 -10.30 16.10 -6.79
CA MET A 270 -9.91 17.27 -7.56
C MET A 270 -11.01 18.34 -7.61
N ILE A 271 -12.25 17.95 -7.89
CA ILE A 271 -13.40 18.87 -7.88
C ILE A 271 -13.58 19.48 -6.48
N LEU A 272 -13.51 18.66 -5.43
CA LEU A 272 -13.64 19.15 -4.05
C LEU A 272 -12.51 20.13 -3.69
N MET A 273 -11.29 19.88 -4.16
CA MET A 273 -10.16 20.78 -3.97
C MET A 273 -10.38 22.12 -4.68
N ILE A 274 -10.81 22.11 -5.94
CA ILE A 274 -11.12 23.32 -6.72
C ILE A 274 -12.23 24.13 -6.04
N VAL A 275 -13.32 23.48 -5.65
CA VAL A 275 -14.45 24.14 -4.96
C VAL A 275 -14.00 24.73 -3.63
N SER A 276 -13.19 24.01 -2.85
CA SER A 276 -12.62 24.51 -1.59
C SER A 276 -11.75 25.75 -1.81
N TRP A 277 -10.90 25.74 -2.84
CA TRP A 277 -10.03 26.86 -3.17
C TRP A 277 -10.82 28.11 -3.59
N ILE A 278 -11.84 27.95 -4.44
CA ILE A 278 -12.73 29.04 -4.85
C ILE A 278 -13.46 29.65 -3.63
N ARG A 279 -13.98 28.80 -2.74
CA ARG A 279 -14.69 29.25 -1.53
C ARG A 279 -13.77 30.00 -0.56
N GLN A 280 -12.52 29.56 -0.39
CA GLN A 280 -11.54 30.25 0.45
C GLN A 280 -11.18 31.62 -0.13
N LYS A 281 -10.94 31.70 -1.45
CA LYS A 281 -10.66 32.97 -2.12
C LYS A 281 -11.81 33.97 -1.94
N LYS A 282 -13.06 33.52 -2.11
CA LYS A 282 -14.25 34.35 -1.89
C LYS A 282 -14.37 34.81 -0.43
N LYS A 283 -14.08 33.94 0.55
CA LYS A 283 -14.12 34.29 1.97
C LYS A 283 -13.10 35.37 2.33
N ASN A 284 -11.88 35.25 1.81
CA ASN A 284 -10.81 36.22 2.04
C ASN A 284 -11.14 37.59 1.41
N LEU A 285 -11.75 37.61 0.22
CA LEU A 285 -12.20 38.83 -0.46
C LEU A 285 -13.37 39.55 0.24
N THR A 286 -14.17 38.84 1.05
CA THR A 286 -15.26 39.44 1.84
C THR A 286 -14.85 39.83 3.26
N SER A 287 -13.63 39.49 3.68
CA SER A 287 -13.07 39.83 4.99
C SER A 287 -12.01 40.95 4.94
N GLU A 288 -11.72 41.43 3.74
CA GLU A 288 -11.02 42.71 3.46
C GLU A 288 -12.08 43.77 3.15
#